data_AF-A0A6H1TST1-F1
#
_entry.id   AF-A0A6H1TST1-F1
#
_cell.length_a   1.000
_cell.length_b   1.000
_cell.length_c   1.000
_cell.angle_alpha   90.00
_cell.angle_beta   90.00
_cell.angle_gamma   90.00
#
_symmetry.space_group_name_H-M   'P 1'
#
loop_
_entity.id
_entity.type
_entity.pdbx_description
1 polymer ?
#
loop_
_entity_poly.entity_id
_entity_poly.type
_entity_poly.pdbx_seq_one_letter_code
_entity_poly.pdbx_strand_id
1 'polypeptide(L)'
;MTSPSSPENLGAKNERSLVTLHRAISSSQGEFSLILVSCNCPHLQQQIANRLSSGLPNPPERIVLSSDIQTLYTTIATFLRDRQPPALMIFGLNAVKALDRVLKATNLSRHLFVKFFHFPLILWVDDRVIRELIYCAPDFKNYCGGTIRFDTADKSSPSPSLSPTSSPCSLRARVKNRV
;
A
#
# COMPACT_ATOMS: atom_id res chain seq x y z
N MET A 1 -26.88 16.96 -14.34
CA MET A 1 -26.48 15.82 -15.18
C MET A 1 -25.17 15.28 -14.63
N THR A 2 -25.25 14.23 -13.82
CA THR A 2 -24.10 13.68 -13.08
C THR A 2 -23.58 12.49 -13.87
N SER A 3 -22.47 12.67 -14.59
CA SER A 3 -21.80 11.57 -15.29
C SER A 3 -21.29 10.54 -14.27
N PRO A 4 -21.49 9.23 -14.50
CA PRO A 4 -20.98 8.20 -13.61
C PRO A 4 -19.44 8.15 -13.73
N SER A 5 -18.77 8.36 -12.61
CA SER A 5 -17.32 8.23 -12.46
C SER A 5 -16.88 6.83 -12.91
N SER A 6 -16.14 6.77 -14.02
CA SER A 6 -15.38 5.58 -14.42
C SER A 6 -14.59 5.04 -13.23
N PRO A 7 -14.49 3.72 -13.03
CA PRO A 7 -13.62 3.15 -12.02
C PRO A 7 -12.19 3.56 -12.38
N GLU A 8 -11.68 4.56 -11.68
CA GLU A 8 -10.38 5.18 -11.91
C GLU A 8 -9.33 4.08 -12.11
N ASN A 9 -8.76 4.04 -13.31
CA ASN A 9 -7.86 2.97 -13.72
C ASN A 9 -6.56 3.08 -12.91
N LEU A 10 -6.39 2.20 -11.91
CA LEU A 10 -5.11 2.08 -11.22
C LEU A 10 -4.10 1.59 -12.24
N GLY A 11 -3.05 2.39 -12.49
CA GLY A 11 -1.98 1.97 -13.40
C GLY A 11 -1.42 0.60 -12.99
N ALA A 12 -0.92 -0.18 -13.95
CA ALA A 12 -0.52 -1.59 -13.74
C ALA A 12 0.44 -1.81 -12.55
N LYS A 13 1.26 -0.82 -12.18
CA LYS A 13 2.10 -0.84 -10.99
C LYS A 13 1.28 -0.86 -9.69
N ASN A 14 0.31 0.04 -9.57
CA ASN A 14 -0.57 0.13 -8.41
C ASN A 14 -1.44 -1.12 -8.27
N GLU A 15 -1.89 -1.70 -9.38
CA GLU A 15 -2.66 -2.95 -9.34
C GLU A 15 -1.82 -4.12 -8.79
N ARG A 16 -0.54 -4.22 -9.20
CA ARG A 16 0.39 -5.19 -8.61
C ARG A 16 0.62 -4.92 -7.12
N SER A 17 0.81 -3.66 -6.73
CA SER A 17 0.93 -3.27 -5.32
C SER A 17 -0.33 -3.65 -4.51
N LEU A 18 -1.53 -3.47 -5.08
CA LEU A 18 -2.80 -3.85 -4.46
C LEU A 18 -2.90 -5.37 -4.27
N VAL A 19 -2.55 -6.16 -5.30
CA VAL A 19 -2.50 -7.63 -5.19
C VAL A 19 -1.51 -8.07 -4.11
N THR A 20 -0.33 -7.45 -4.05
CA THR A 20 0.67 -7.73 -3.00
C THR A 20 0.11 -7.40 -1.61
N LEU A 21 -0.60 -6.28 -1.47
CA LEU A 21 -1.21 -5.87 -0.20
C LEU A 21 -2.32 -6.85 0.22
N HIS A 22 -3.18 -7.28 -0.69
CA HIS A 22 -4.19 -8.31 -0.41
C HIS A 22 -3.53 -9.61 0.08
N ARG A 23 -2.49 -10.09 -0.61
CA ARG A 23 -1.77 -11.30 -0.23
C ARG A 23 -1.12 -11.17 1.14
N ALA A 24 -0.46 -10.04 1.42
CA ALA A 24 0.18 -9.79 2.70
C ALA A 24 -0.84 -9.89 3.83
N ILE A 25 -1.99 -9.20 3.71
CA ILE A 25 -3.07 -9.25 4.71
C ILE A 25 -3.58 -10.69 4.89
N SER A 26 -3.95 -11.37 3.81
CA SER A 26 -4.50 -12.73 3.87
C SER A 26 -3.51 -13.73 4.45
N SER A 27 -2.21 -13.57 4.19
CA SER A 27 -1.17 -14.49 4.69
C SER A 27 -0.87 -14.34 6.17
N SER A 28 -1.24 -13.23 6.78
CA SER A 28 -0.94 -12.92 8.18
C SER A 28 -2.19 -12.86 9.07
N GLN A 29 -3.35 -13.30 8.59
CA GLN A 29 -4.56 -13.32 9.41
C GLN A 29 -4.37 -14.22 10.63
N GLY A 30 -4.73 -13.72 11.82
CA GLY A 30 -4.60 -14.44 13.09
C GLY A 30 -3.25 -14.25 13.79
N GLU A 31 -2.29 -13.56 13.18
CA GLU A 31 -1.00 -13.24 13.80
C GLU A 31 -0.64 -11.77 13.64
N PHE A 32 0.26 -11.29 14.51
CA PHE A 32 0.81 -9.94 14.37
C PHE A 32 1.67 -9.85 13.10
N SER A 33 1.34 -8.89 12.24
CA SER A 33 2.18 -8.52 11.10
C SER A 33 2.11 -7.02 10.86
N LEU A 34 3.26 -6.39 10.64
CA LEU A 34 3.33 -4.96 10.35
C LEU A 34 3.50 -4.72 8.85
N ILE A 35 2.47 -4.18 8.22
CA ILE A 35 2.46 -3.86 6.80
C ILE A 35 2.51 -2.34 6.63
N LEU A 36 3.59 -1.84 6.01
CA LEU A 36 3.72 -0.43 5.68
C LEU A 36 3.20 -0.18 4.27
N VAL A 37 2.29 0.79 4.15
CA VAL A 37 1.75 1.24 2.86
C VAL A 37 2.08 2.71 2.67
N SER A 38 2.92 3.00 1.70
CA SER A 38 3.33 4.36 1.35
C SER A 38 2.42 4.90 0.25
N CYS A 39 1.76 6.03 0.51
CA CYS A 39 1.01 6.75 -0.51
C CYS A 39 1.03 8.25 -0.22
N ASN A 40 1.57 9.02 -1.16
CA ASN A 40 1.71 10.48 -1.02
C ASN A 40 0.47 11.27 -1.50
N CYS A 41 -0.54 10.58 -2.04
CA CYS A 41 -1.78 11.20 -2.52
C CYS A 41 -2.98 10.73 -1.69
N PRO A 42 -3.64 11.63 -0.92
CA PRO A 42 -4.79 11.27 -0.09
C PRO A 42 -5.95 10.66 -0.87
N HIS A 43 -6.19 11.13 -2.09
CA HIS A 43 -7.25 10.61 -2.95
C HIS A 43 -7.00 9.15 -3.33
N LEU A 44 -5.78 8.85 -3.80
CA LEU A 44 -5.36 7.50 -4.16
C LEU A 44 -5.38 6.56 -2.95
N GLN A 45 -4.92 7.04 -1.78
CA GLN A 45 -5.00 6.30 -0.52
C GLN A 45 -6.44 5.86 -0.21
N GLN A 46 -7.42 6.77 -0.29
CA GLN A 46 -8.83 6.44 -0.03
C GLN A 46 -9.38 5.47 -1.06
N GLN A 47 -9.05 5.68 -2.34
CA GLN A 47 -9.44 4.79 -3.43
C GLN A 47 -8.94 3.35 -3.21
N ILE A 48 -7.66 3.19 -2.84
CA ILE A 48 -7.05 1.88 -2.55
C ILE A 48 -7.68 1.26 -1.31
N ALA A 49 -7.83 2.02 -0.22
CA ALA A 49 -8.46 1.52 1.00
C ALA A 49 -9.88 1.00 0.74
N ASN A 50 -10.65 1.71 -0.09
CA ASN A 50 -11.99 1.29 -0.50
C ASN A 50 -11.98 0.01 -1.34
N ARG A 51 -11.11 -0.08 -2.35
CA ARG A 51 -10.96 -1.30 -3.15
C ARG A 51 -10.56 -2.51 -2.30
N LEU A 52 -9.66 -2.29 -1.34
CA LEU A 52 -9.20 -3.35 -0.45
C LEU A 52 -10.32 -3.88 0.44
N SER A 53 -11.18 -3.00 0.96
CA SER A 53 -12.36 -3.41 1.73
C SER A 53 -13.41 -4.12 0.85
N SER A 54 -13.59 -3.73 -0.41
CA SER A 54 -14.52 -4.40 -1.32
C SER A 54 -14.00 -5.75 -1.84
N GLY A 55 -12.68 -5.94 -1.90
CA GLY A 55 -12.05 -7.15 -2.44
C GLY A 55 -11.78 -8.25 -1.41
N LEU A 56 -12.04 -8.01 -0.12
CA LEU A 56 -11.83 -8.99 0.95
C LEU A 56 -13.18 -9.44 1.53
N PRO A 57 -13.35 -10.75 1.83
CA PRO A 57 -14.57 -11.25 2.47
C PRO A 57 -14.77 -10.65 3.87
N ASN A 58 -13.68 -10.41 4.59
CA ASN A 58 -13.66 -9.76 5.89
C ASN A 58 -12.85 -8.46 5.78
N PRO A 59 -13.48 -7.29 5.61
CA PRO A 59 -12.76 -6.05 5.40
C PRO A 59 -12.01 -5.62 6.67
N PRO A 60 -10.83 -4.99 6.54
CA PRO A 60 -10.13 -4.45 7.71
C PRO A 60 -10.92 -3.33 8.38
N GLU A 61 -10.88 -3.27 9.71
CA GLU A 61 -11.34 -2.08 10.44
C GLU A 61 -10.44 -0.88 10.11
N ARG A 62 -10.98 0.34 10.27
CA ARG A 62 -10.28 1.58 9.95
C ARG A 62 -10.27 2.51 11.15
N ILE A 63 -9.10 3.06 11.45
CA ILE A 63 -8.94 4.14 12.44
C ILE A 63 -8.16 5.29 11.82
N VAL A 64 -8.65 6.51 12.04
CA VAL A 64 -7.93 7.74 11.70
C VAL A 64 -7.39 8.34 13.00
N LEU A 65 -6.08 8.48 13.09
CA LEU A 65 -5.41 9.03 14.27
C LEU A 65 -5.65 10.54 14.36
N SER A 66 -5.86 11.03 15.58
CA SER A 66 -5.85 12.46 15.87
C SER A 66 -4.43 13.02 15.77
N SER A 67 -4.29 14.31 15.44
CA SER A 67 -3.00 15.00 15.41
C SER A 67 -2.28 15.05 16.76
N ASP A 68 -3.03 14.89 17.86
CA ASP A 68 -2.58 15.11 19.23
C ASP A 68 -2.39 13.79 20.03
N ILE A 69 -2.33 12.65 19.34
CA ILE A 69 -2.04 11.38 20.01
C ILE A 69 -0.67 11.40 20.70
N GLN A 70 -0.58 10.74 21.86
CA GLN A 70 0.68 10.62 22.60
C GLN A 70 1.36 9.27 22.36
N THR A 71 0.58 8.20 22.19
CA THR A 71 1.11 6.85 21.99
C THR A 71 0.22 6.07 21.04
N LEU A 72 0.85 5.43 20.04
CA LEU A 72 0.15 4.66 19.02
C LEU A 72 -0.56 3.43 19.63
N TYR A 73 0.14 2.69 20.49
CA TYR A 73 -0.39 1.48 21.12
C TYR A 73 -1.69 1.74 21.88
N THR A 74 -1.70 2.71 22.81
CA THR A 74 -2.89 2.97 23.64
C THR A 74 -4.05 3.50 22.80
N THR A 75 -3.78 4.27 21.75
CA THR A 75 -4.81 4.76 20.83
C THR A 75 -5.50 3.58 20.14
N ILE A 76 -4.72 2.62 19.62
CA ILE A 76 -5.25 1.40 19.00
C ILE A 76 -5.99 0.54 20.03
N ALA A 77 -5.37 0.28 21.19
CA ALA A 77 -5.96 -0.55 22.24
C ALA A 77 -7.28 0.04 22.75
N THR A 78 -7.38 1.36 22.90
CA THR A 78 -8.61 2.03 23.33
C THR A 78 -9.71 1.94 22.26
N PHE A 79 -9.33 2.08 20.99
CA PHE A 79 -10.25 1.94 19.85
C PHE A 79 -10.82 0.53 19.75
N LEU A 80 -9.96 -0.49 19.85
CA LEU A 80 -10.34 -1.89 19.74
C LEU A 80 -11.01 -2.44 20.99
N ARG A 81 -10.61 -1.94 22.18
CA ARG A 81 -10.93 -2.55 23.47
C ARG A 81 -10.48 -4.02 23.46
N ASP A 82 -11.44 -4.95 23.50
CA ASP A 82 -11.18 -6.40 23.47
C ASP A 82 -11.39 -7.03 22.07
N ARG A 83 -11.69 -6.23 21.05
CA ARG A 83 -11.92 -6.74 19.68
C ARG A 83 -10.62 -7.12 19.00
N GLN A 84 -10.66 -8.22 18.24
CA GLN A 84 -9.57 -8.69 17.36
C GLN A 84 -10.10 -8.73 15.92
N PRO A 85 -10.00 -7.62 15.15
CA PRO A 85 -10.46 -7.59 13.78
C PRO A 85 -9.57 -8.48 12.89
N PRO A 86 -10.04 -8.88 11.70
CA PRO A 86 -9.23 -9.64 10.74
C PRO A 86 -7.97 -8.88 10.30
N ALA A 87 -8.01 -7.55 10.35
CA ALA A 87 -6.95 -6.62 10.01
C ALA A 87 -7.34 -5.21 10.48
N LEU A 88 -6.36 -4.34 10.75
CA LEU A 88 -6.60 -2.93 11.08
C LEU A 88 -5.81 -1.99 10.17
N MET A 89 -6.51 -1.09 9.49
CA MET A 89 -5.92 0.03 8.73
C MET A 89 -5.86 1.29 9.58
N ILE A 90 -4.68 1.89 9.66
CA ILE A 90 -4.39 3.06 10.48
C ILE A 90 -3.98 4.21 9.58
N PHE A 91 -4.69 5.32 9.68
CA PHE A 91 -4.49 6.55 8.89
C PHE A 91 -4.12 7.73 9.79
N GLY A 92 -3.61 8.82 9.20
CA GLY A 92 -3.40 10.09 9.89
C GLY A 92 -2.07 10.21 10.63
N LEU A 93 -1.18 9.22 10.53
CA LEU A 93 0.14 9.26 11.19
C LEU A 93 1.01 10.43 10.68
N ASN A 94 0.81 10.85 9.43
CA ASN A 94 1.45 12.03 8.84
C ASN A 94 0.98 13.37 9.43
N ALA A 95 -0.21 13.43 10.03
CA ALA A 95 -0.78 14.63 10.63
C ALA A 95 -0.45 14.79 12.14
N VAL A 96 0.23 13.80 12.73
CA VAL A 96 0.61 13.83 14.15
C VAL A 96 1.70 14.89 14.39
N LYS A 97 1.45 15.79 15.33
CA LYS A 97 2.35 16.92 15.64
C LYS A 97 3.67 16.45 16.26
N ALA A 98 3.60 15.57 17.26
CA ALA A 98 4.76 15.04 17.98
C ALA A 98 5.15 13.64 17.49
N LEU A 99 5.28 13.47 16.16
CA LEU A 99 5.48 12.17 15.53
C LEU A 99 6.72 11.44 16.08
N ASP A 100 7.84 12.12 16.25
CA ASP A 100 9.07 11.54 16.78
C ASP A 100 8.87 10.90 18.17
N ARG A 101 8.15 11.61 19.07
CA ARG A 101 7.84 11.13 20.42
C ARG A 101 6.91 9.93 20.37
N VAL A 102 5.88 9.98 19.54
CA VAL A 102 4.94 8.87 19.35
C VAL A 102 5.66 7.63 18.83
N LEU A 103 6.58 7.79 17.87
CA LEU A 103 7.35 6.68 17.30
C LEU A 103 8.37 6.12 18.30
N LYS A 104 9.08 6.96 19.05
CA LYS A 104 9.96 6.51 20.15
C LYS A 104 9.19 5.68 21.18
N ALA A 105 8.02 6.17 21.61
CA ALA A 105 7.16 5.43 22.53
C ALA A 105 6.64 4.12 21.92
N THR A 106 6.34 4.12 20.62
CA THR A 106 5.96 2.90 19.86
C THR A 106 7.10 1.88 19.86
N ASN A 107 8.35 2.33 19.69
CA ASN A 107 9.50 1.44 19.71
C ASN A 107 9.73 0.77 21.08
N LEU A 108 9.52 1.52 22.17
CA LEU A 108 9.62 1.01 23.54
C LEU A 108 8.51 -0.01 23.83
N SER A 109 7.30 0.28 23.35
CA SER A 109 6.11 -0.56 23.55
C SER A 109 5.92 -1.64 22.47
N ARG A 110 6.91 -1.86 21.59
CA ARG A 110 6.79 -2.77 20.43
C ARG A 110 6.34 -4.19 20.80
N HIS A 111 6.77 -4.68 21.96
CA HIS A 111 6.41 -6.01 22.45
C HIS A 111 4.92 -6.13 22.80
N LEU A 112 4.27 -5.02 23.17
CA LEU A 112 2.82 -4.98 23.43
C LEU A 112 2.04 -5.23 22.14
N PHE A 113 2.52 -4.74 21.00
CA PHE A 113 1.87 -4.99 19.71
C PHE A 113 1.85 -6.48 19.39
N VAL A 114 3.00 -7.14 19.48
CA VAL A 114 3.13 -8.59 19.22
C VAL A 114 2.31 -9.40 20.22
N LYS A 115 2.26 -8.97 21.48
CA LYS A 115 1.57 -9.70 22.56
C LYS A 115 0.05 -9.60 22.50
N PHE A 116 -0.48 -8.44 22.09
CA PHE A 116 -1.91 -8.15 22.21
C PHE A 116 -2.66 -8.07 20.89
N PHE A 117 -1.98 -7.86 19.76
CA PHE A 117 -2.61 -7.76 18.45
C PHE A 117 -2.31 -8.99 17.61
N HIS A 118 -3.28 -9.89 17.48
CA HIS A 118 -3.17 -11.13 16.71
C HIS A 118 -3.77 -10.97 15.32
N PHE A 119 -3.43 -9.86 14.66
CA PHE A 119 -3.90 -9.51 13.32
C PHE A 119 -2.92 -8.55 12.65
N PRO A 120 -2.96 -8.44 11.31
CA PRO A 120 -2.12 -7.51 10.58
C PRO A 120 -2.50 -6.05 10.84
N LEU A 121 -1.49 -5.25 11.12
CA LEU A 121 -1.57 -3.80 11.20
C LEU A 121 -1.06 -3.18 9.89
N ILE A 122 -1.97 -2.51 9.19
CA ILE A 122 -1.66 -1.75 7.98
C ILE A 122 -1.48 -0.28 8.36
N LEU A 123 -0.23 0.16 8.40
CA LEU A 123 0.13 1.55 8.65
C LEU A 123 0.23 2.30 7.32
N TRP A 124 -0.67 3.26 7.13
CA TRP A 124 -0.57 4.20 6.03
C TRP A 124 0.36 5.35 6.36
N VAL A 125 1.38 5.52 5.52
CA VAL A 125 2.49 6.44 5.77
C VAL A 125 2.84 7.22 4.50
N ASP A 126 3.49 8.35 4.69
CA ASP A 126 4.19 9.09 3.63
C ASP A 126 5.71 8.92 3.79
N ASP A 127 6.48 9.47 2.86
CA ASP A 127 7.95 9.38 2.93
C ASP A 127 8.55 10.07 4.17
N ARG A 128 7.87 11.07 4.74
CA ARG A 128 8.31 11.73 5.99
C ARG A 128 8.18 10.76 7.16
N VAL A 129 7.03 10.12 7.30
CA VAL A 129 6.75 9.15 8.36
C VAL A 129 7.67 7.93 8.25
N ILE A 130 7.97 7.45 7.03
CA ILE A 130 8.92 6.34 6.85
C ILE A 130 10.32 6.70 7.37
N ARG A 131 10.83 7.90 7.04
CA ARG A 131 12.13 8.36 7.54
C ARG A 131 12.16 8.45 9.06
N GLU A 132 11.12 9.05 9.65
CA GLU A 132 10.98 9.13 11.11
C GLU A 132 10.85 7.74 11.75
N LEU A 133 10.18 6.79 11.11
CA LEU A 133 10.04 5.44 11.61
C LEU A 133 11.38 4.71 11.65
N ILE A 134 12.21 4.87 10.61
CA ILE A 134 13.57 4.31 10.56
C ILE A 134 14.44 4.91 11.67
N TYR A 135 14.31 6.21 11.92
CA TYR A 135 15.15 6.92 12.89
C TYR A 135 14.69 6.72 14.35
N CYS A 136 13.40 6.89 14.62
CA CYS A 136 12.82 6.90 15.97
C CYS A 136 12.36 5.52 16.44
N ALA A 137 12.04 4.60 15.52
CA ALA A 137 11.49 3.29 15.86
C ALA A 137 12.06 2.14 15.01
N PRO A 138 13.39 1.96 14.97
CA PRO A 138 14.02 0.95 14.13
C PRO A 138 13.60 -0.48 14.49
N ASP A 139 13.45 -0.81 15.77
CA ASP A 139 13.06 -2.17 16.19
C ASP A 139 11.62 -2.47 15.79
N PHE A 140 10.72 -1.49 15.90
CA PHE A 140 9.36 -1.64 15.44
C PHE A 140 9.30 -1.73 13.90
N LYS A 141 10.12 -0.95 13.18
CA LYS A 141 10.24 -1.03 11.72
C LYS A 141 10.74 -2.40 11.24
N ASN A 142 11.54 -3.10 12.04
CA ASN A 142 12.07 -4.43 11.71
C ASN A 142 10.98 -5.52 11.65
N TYR A 143 9.82 -5.32 12.30
CA TYR A 143 8.68 -6.23 12.11
C TYR A 143 8.06 -6.15 10.72
N CYS A 144 8.36 -5.09 9.96
CA CYS A 144 7.84 -4.91 8.63
C CYS A 144 8.82 -5.43 7.57
N GLY A 145 8.43 -6.48 6.85
CA GLY A 145 9.22 -7.11 5.78
C GLY A 145 9.42 -6.26 4.52
N GLY A 146 8.67 -5.16 4.35
CA GLY A 146 8.80 -4.27 3.21
C GLY A 146 7.71 -3.20 3.17
N THR A 147 7.96 -2.11 2.44
CA THR A 147 6.95 -1.05 2.22
C THR A 147 6.32 -1.21 0.85
N ILE A 148 4.99 -1.34 0.81
CA ILE A 148 4.22 -1.38 -0.43
C ILE A 148 3.95 0.07 -0.85
N ARG A 149 4.44 0.47 -2.02
CA ARG A 149 4.32 1.84 -2.53
C ARG A 149 3.20 1.96 -3.55
N PHE A 150 2.45 3.06 -3.44
CA PHE A 150 1.42 3.48 -4.37
C PHE A 150 1.67 4.92 -4.79
N ASP A 151 1.77 5.12 -6.10
CA ASP A 151 2.08 6.41 -6.69
C ASP A 151 0.93 6.81 -7.61
N THR A 152 0.53 8.08 -7.58
CA THR A 152 -0.34 8.63 -8.62
C THR A 152 0.40 8.49 -9.94
N ALA A 153 -0.20 7.79 -10.90
CA ALA A 153 0.43 7.43 -12.17
C ALA A 153 1.34 8.55 -12.65
N ASP A 154 2.64 8.35 -12.46
CA ASP A 154 3.63 9.21 -13.08
C ASP A 154 3.44 9.09 -14.58
N LYS A 155 3.74 10.16 -15.31
CA LYS A 155 3.59 10.28 -16.75
C LYS A 155 4.53 9.33 -17.51
N SER A 156 4.47 8.02 -17.27
CA SER A 156 4.88 7.05 -18.28
C SER A 156 3.68 6.87 -19.20
N SER A 157 3.58 7.76 -20.17
CA SER A 157 2.99 7.47 -21.47
C SER A 157 3.11 5.97 -21.78
N PRO A 158 2.03 5.25 -22.12
CA PRO A 158 2.21 4.09 -22.97
C PRO A 158 2.76 4.66 -24.27
N SER A 159 4.04 4.43 -24.60
CA SER A 159 4.49 4.60 -25.97
C SER A 159 3.62 3.65 -26.80
N PRO A 160 2.72 4.13 -27.66
CA PRO A 160 2.08 3.27 -28.62
C PRO A 160 3.07 3.16 -29.77
N SER A 161 4.06 2.27 -29.66
CA SER A 161 4.75 1.81 -30.87
C SER A 161 3.88 0.75 -31.51
N LEU A 162 2.77 1.20 -32.11
CA LEU A 162 2.20 0.55 -33.27
C LEU A 162 2.18 1.58 -34.39
N SER A 163 2.98 1.32 -35.41
CA SER A 163 2.33 1.08 -36.69
C SER A 163 3.06 0.00 -37.49
N PRO A 164 2.29 -0.91 -38.09
CA PRO A 164 2.76 -1.85 -39.10
C PRO A 164 2.93 -1.12 -40.44
N THR A 165 3.90 -1.53 -41.24
CA THR A 165 3.86 -1.29 -42.69
C THR A 165 4.08 -2.60 -43.41
N SER A 166 2.96 -3.18 -43.80
CA SER A 166 2.76 -4.06 -44.96
C SER A 166 3.47 -3.50 -46.20
N SER A 167 4.36 -4.26 -46.85
CA SER A 167 4.18 -4.87 -48.19
C SER A 167 5.27 -4.39 -49.16
N PRO A 168 5.53 -5.04 -50.33
CA PRO A 168 4.98 -6.29 -50.84
C PRO A 168 6.03 -7.33 -51.28
N CYS A 169 5.53 -8.56 -51.42
CA CYS A 169 5.82 -9.52 -52.48
C CYS A 169 6.61 -8.96 -53.68
N SER A 170 7.74 -9.60 -54.01
CA SER A 170 8.22 -9.70 -55.39
C SER A 170 8.89 -11.06 -55.60
N LEU A 171 8.07 -11.98 -56.11
CA LEU A 171 8.52 -13.07 -56.97
C LEU A 171 9.25 -12.47 -58.19
N ARG A 172 10.49 -12.89 -58.44
CA ARG A 172 10.96 -13.12 -59.81
C ARG A 172 11.94 -14.28 -59.84
N ALA A 173 11.58 -15.27 -60.66
CA ALA A 173 12.29 -16.50 -60.90
C ALA A 173 13.44 -16.35 -61.92
N ARG A 174 14.42 -17.27 -61.79
CA ARG A 174 15.30 -17.88 -62.82
C ARG A 174 16.11 -16.98 -63.75
N VAL A 175 17.42 -17.28 -63.86
CA VAL A 175 18.03 -17.92 -65.05
C VAL A 175 19.36 -18.60 -64.67
N LYS A 176 19.62 -19.74 -65.31
CA LYS A 176 20.78 -20.65 -65.22
C LYS A 176 22.02 -20.13 -65.98
N ASN A 177 23.21 -20.56 -65.56
CA ASN A 177 24.37 -21.08 -66.34
C ASN A 177 25.64 -20.91 -65.46
N ARG A 178 26.42 -21.92 -65.06
CA ARG A 178 27.22 -22.92 -65.80
C ARG A 178 27.97 -22.34 -67.00
N VAL A 179 29.22 -21.93 -66.77
CA VAL A 179 30.42 -22.46 -67.45
C VAL A 179 31.51 -22.58 -66.40
#